data_AF-A0A421JLE1-F1
#
_entry.id   AF-A0A421JLE1-F1
#
_cell.length_a   1.000
_cell.length_b   1.000
_cell.length_c   1.000
_cell.angle_alpha   90.00
_cell.angle_beta   90.00
_cell.angle_gamma   90.00
#
_symmetry.space_group_name_H-M   'P 1'
#
loop_
_entity.id
_entity.type
_entity.pdbx_description
1 polymer ?
#
loop_
_entity_poly.entity_id
_entity_poly.type
_entity_poly.pdbx_seq_one_letter_code
_entity_poly.pdbx_strand_id
1 'polypeptide(L)'
;MNRVKFLASDFAKVERAELKQSTLFNIIRIENISKSKLNQLEDWQHYHDPNSVSVDRVRSSNRTIIREIRDDDNSTRTVNNNNNGTATYKLLLRDFHNNYTFAFEQEPLNFLRSNQNTSTPLGIPLGGRLLVKQGATISRGAIFLELKNCEYQGIATPEDDQLVSTLNDGLIQKEIDILKDELGLQ
;
A
#
# COMPACT_ATOMS: atom_id res chain seq x y z
N MET A 1 13.55 9.98 20.64
CA MET A 1 13.93 9.87 19.20
C MET A 1 13.99 11.27 18.64
N ASN A 2 15.11 11.69 18.03
CA ASN A 2 15.18 12.98 17.35
C ASN A 2 14.21 12.96 16.16
N ARG A 3 13.30 13.94 16.11
CA ARG A 3 12.36 14.11 15.01
C ARG A 3 13.15 14.70 13.84
N VAL A 4 13.51 13.86 12.88
CA VAL A 4 14.26 14.28 11.68
C VAL A 4 13.29 14.89 10.67
N LYS A 5 13.70 15.99 10.04
CA LYS A 5 12.95 16.65 8.97
C LYS A 5 13.45 16.16 7.61
N PHE A 6 12.53 15.77 6.73
CA PHE A 6 12.84 15.41 5.34
C PHE A 6 12.07 16.32 4.38
N LEU A 7 12.79 17.05 3.52
CA LEU A 7 12.22 17.91 2.49
C LEU A 7 12.53 17.35 1.11
N ALA A 8 11.51 16.85 0.41
CA ALA A 8 11.67 16.33 -0.95
C ALA A 8 12.18 17.40 -1.93
N SER A 9 11.83 18.68 -1.69
CA SER A 9 12.29 19.83 -2.48
C SER A 9 13.81 19.96 -2.54
N ASP A 10 14.50 19.60 -1.46
CA ASP A 10 15.96 19.71 -1.37
C ASP A 10 16.67 18.74 -2.32
N PHE A 11 15.95 17.68 -2.74
CA PHE A 11 16.45 16.65 -3.64
C PHE A 11 15.76 16.65 -5.01
N ALA A 12 14.85 17.59 -5.29
CA ALA A 12 14.03 17.59 -6.51
C ALA A 12 14.87 17.63 -7.81
N LYS A 13 16.00 18.33 -7.78
CA LYS A 13 16.96 18.44 -8.91
C LYS A 13 18.15 17.50 -8.79
N VAL A 14 18.21 16.69 -7.74
CA VAL A 14 19.33 15.80 -7.47
C VAL A 14 19.05 14.44 -8.11
N GLU A 15 19.91 14.02 -9.02
CA GLU A 15 19.74 12.75 -9.73
C GLU A 15 19.86 11.56 -8.78
N ARG A 16 20.86 11.59 -7.89
CA ARG A 16 21.06 10.54 -6.88
C ARG A 16 21.66 11.13 -5.62
N ALA A 17 21.08 10.78 -4.49
CA ALA A 17 21.55 11.09 -3.16
C ALA A 17 21.24 9.91 -2.22
N GLU A 18 21.69 10.01 -0.98
CA GLU A 18 21.37 9.07 0.08
C GLU A 18 20.78 9.81 1.26
N LEU A 19 19.85 9.15 1.95
CA LEU A 19 19.26 9.65 3.17
C LEU A 19 20.35 9.75 4.25
N LYS A 20 20.65 10.97 4.68
CA LYS A 20 21.74 11.24 5.62
C LYS A 20 21.48 10.72 7.04
N GLN A 21 20.21 10.61 7.43
CA GLN A 21 19.80 10.20 8.77
C GLN A 21 18.51 9.37 8.68
N SER A 22 18.43 8.30 9.48
CA SER A 22 17.21 7.49 9.56
C SER A 22 16.02 8.37 9.93
N THR A 23 14.96 8.30 9.13
CA THR A 23 13.77 9.15 9.27
C THR A 23 12.53 8.28 9.40
N LEU A 24 11.68 8.63 10.36
CA LEU A 24 10.41 7.97 10.61
C LEU A 24 9.31 8.68 9.82
N PHE A 25 8.52 7.91 9.10
CA PHE A 25 7.40 8.40 8.30
C PHE A 25 6.11 7.69 8.68
N ASN A 26 4.97 8.37 8.53
CA ASN A 26 3.67 7.72 8.42
C ASN A 26 3.37 7.43 6.95
N ILE A 27 2.82 6.25 6.67
CA ILE A 27 2.36 5.86 5.34
C ILE A 27 0.97 6.46 5.12
N ILE A 28 0.84 7.43 4.22
CA ILE A 28 -0.40 8.17 3.98
C ILE A 28 -1.24 7.54 2.88
N ARG A 29 -0.60 7.01 1.83
CA ARG A 29 -1.28 6.35 0.70
C ARG A 29 -0.39 5.25 0.14
N ILE A 30 -1.00 4.19 -0.35
CA ILE A 30 -0.34 3.07 -1.02
C ILE A 30 -1.02 2.85 -2.36
N GLU A 31 -0.24 2.81 -3.44
CA GLU A 31 -0.71 2.64 -4.80
C GLU A 31 0.04 1.48 -5.46
N ASN A 32 -0.67 0.50 -6.05
CA ASN A 32 -0.04 -0.56 -6.83
C ASN A 32 0.23 -0.08 -8.26
N ILE A 33 1.44 0.39 -8.52
CA ILE A 33 1.84 0.93 -9.83
C ILE A 33 2.12 -0.15 -10.88
N SER A 34 2.06 -1.43 -10.52
CA SER A 34 2.13 -2.54 -11.49
C SER A 34 0.79 -2.86 -12.13
N LYS A 35 -0.32 -2.31 -11.64
CA LYS A 35 -1.67 -2.49 -12.19
C LYS A 35 -2.15 -1.22 -12.90
N SER A 36 -2.90 -1.39 -13.99
CA SER A 36 -3.60 -0.26 -14.62
C SER A 36 -4.60 0.36 -13.64
N LYS A 37 -4.87 1.65 -13.78
CA LYS A 37 -5.85 2.37 -12.95
C LYS A 37 -7.25 1.76 -13.04
N LEU A 38 -7.63 1.27 -14.22
CA LEU A 38 -8.89 0.56 -14.43
C LEU A 38 -8.95 -0.75 -13.61
N ASN A 39 -7.90 -1.55 -13.63
CA ASN A 39 -7.86 -2.79 -12.84
C ASN A 39 -7.83 -2.50 -11.33
N GLN A 40 -7.15 -1.43 -10.91
CA GLN A 40 -7.20 -0.98 -9.51
C GLN A 40 -8.63 -0.59 -9.13
N LEU A 41 -9.34 0.15 -9.98
CA LEU A 41 -10.74 0.54 -9.74
C LEU A 41 -11.65 -0.69 -9.62
N GLU A 42 -11.51 -1.66 -10.52
CA GLU A 42 -12.25 -2.93 -10.47
C GLU A 42 -11.99 -3.69 -9.15
N ASP A 43 -10.72 -3.76 -8.71
CA ASP A 43 -10.36 -4.37 -7.43
C ASP A 43 -11.09 -3.66 -6.27
N TRP A 44 -11.00 -2.33 -6.17
CA TRP A 44 -11.66 -1.58 -5.09
C TRP A 44 -13.18 -1.70 -5.11
N GLN A 45 -13.81 -1.70 -6.30
CA GLN A 45 -15.25 -1.90 -6.44
C GLN A 45 -15.70 -3.28 -5.94
N HIS A 46 -14.91 -4.32 -6.20
CA HIS A 46 -15.21 -5.66 -5.68
C HIS A 46 -15.22 -5.70 -4.14
N TYR A 47 -14.38 -4.92 -3.47
CA TYR A 47 -14.42 -4.79 -2.01
C TYR A 47 -15.60 -3.94 -1.51
N HIS A 48 -16.09 -3.00 -2.32
CA HIS A 48 -17.27 -2.18 -1.99
C HIS A 48 -18.58 -2.96 -2.14
N ASP A 49 -18.77 -3.64 -3.27
CA ASP A 49 -19.93 -4.48 -3.55
C ASP A 49 -19.52 -5.75 -4.33
N PRO A 50 -19.31 -6.87 -3.63
CA PRO A 50 -18.93 -8.15 -4.26
C PRO A 50 -19.96 -8.67 -5.27
N ASN A 51 -21.22 -8.25 -5.18
CA ASN A 51 -22.30 -8.73 -6.05
C ASN A 51 -22.45 -7.93 -7.34
N SER A 52 -21.76 -6.79 -7.46
CA SER A 52 -21.85 -5.91 -8.63
C SER A 52 -21.05 -6.39 -9.85
N VAL A 53 -20.24 -7.44 -9.71
CA VAL A 53 -19.33 -7.87 -10.77
C VAL A 53 -20.04 -8.70 -11.84
N SER A 54 -19.87 -8.32 -13.11
CA SER A 54 -20.45 -9.03 -14.25
C SER A 54 -19.96 -10.49 -14.29
N VAL A 55 -20.92 -11.42 -14.26
CA VAL A 55 -20.73 -12.89 -14.30
C VAL A 55 -19.84 -13.39 -15.43
N ASP A 56 -19.70 -12.64 -16.52
CA ASP A 56 -18.93 -13.06 -17.71
C ASP A 56 -17.40 -13.04 -17.49
N ARG A 57 -16.88 -12.23 -16.55
CA ARG A 57 -15.44 -12.17 -16.23
C ARG A 57 -14.98 -13.16 -15.17
N VAL A 58 -15.89 -13.88 -14.53
CA VAL A 58 -15.57 -14.96 -13.58
C VAL A 58 -14.73 -16.07 -14.24
N ARG A 59 -14.76 -16.18 -15.58
CA ARG A 59 -13.98 -17.18 -16.32
C ARG A 59 -12.50 -16.85 -16.55
N SER A 60 -12.09 -15.57 -16.51
CA SER A 60 -10.72 -15.20 -16.90
C SER A 60 -9.82 -14.73 -15.75
N SER A 61 -10.38 -14.40 -14.58
CA SER A 61 -9.58 -13.77 -13.51
C SER A 61 -9.66 -14.44 -12.14
N ASN A 62 -10.56 -15.40 -11.88
CA ASN A 62 -10.65 -16.03 -10.56
C ASN A 62 -11.28 -17.44 -10.61
N ARG A 63 -10.47 -18.48 -10.41
CA ARG A 63 -11.00 -19.71 -9.78
C ARG A 63 -11.15 -19.45 -8.29
N THR A 64 -12.34 -19.03 -7.90
CA THR A 64 -12.89 -19.38 -6.59
C THR A 64 -14.31 -19.87 -6.82
N ILE A 65 -14.41 -21.13 -7.26
CA ILE A 65 -15.68 -21.87 -7.22
C ILE A 65 -15.75 -22.45 -5.82
N ILE A 66 -16.50 -21.82 -4.91
CA ILE A 66 -16.99 -22.50 -3.73
C ILE A 66 -18.23 -23.29 -4.18
N ARG A 67 -18.09 -24.59 -4.33
CA ARG A 67 -19.21 -25.54 -4.34
C ARG A 67 -19.12 -26.31 -3.03
N GLU A 68 -20.12 -26.16 -2.18
CA GLU A 68 -20.31 -27.05 -1.04
C GLU A 68 -20.40 -28.51 -1.53
N ILE A 69 -19.54 -29.39 -1.01
CA ILE A 69 -19.82 -30.81 -0.78
C ILE A 69 -19.08 -31.23 0.49
N ARG A 70 -19.81 -31.78 1.47
CA ARG A 70 -19.25 -32.49 2.64
C ARG A 70 -18.66 -33.83 2.18
N ASP A 71 -17.46 -34.17 2.65
CA ASP A 71 -17.18 -35.39 3.41
C ASP A 71 -15.66 -35.54 3.64
N ASP A 72 -15.38 -35.97 4.87
CA ASP A 72 -14.14 -36.43 5.51
C ASP A 72 -12.73 -36.20 4.91
N ASP A 73 -11.88 -35.81 5.86
CA ASP A 73 -10.45 -36.05 5.94
C ASP A 73 -9.47 -35.07 5.24
N ASN A 74 -8.60 -34.56 6.12
CA ASN A 74 -7.24 -34.12 5.86
C ASN A 74 -6.97 -32.77 5.15
N SER A 75 -6.45 -31.83 5.96
CA SER A 75 -5.53 -30.75 5.56
C SER A 75 -6.06 -29.68 4.60
N THR A 76 -6.81 -28.71 5.11
CA THR A 76 -7.08 -27.43 4.43
C THR A 76 -5.77 -26.65 4.21
N ARG A 77 -5.16 -26.83 3.04
CA ARG A 77 -4.20 -25.87 2.47
C ARG A 77 -4.99 -24.67 1.96
N THR A 78 -4.99 -23.59 2.73
CA THR A 78 -5.43 -22.27 2.28
C THR A 78 -4.61 -21.86 1.06
N VAL A 79 -5.21 -21.91 -0.13
CA VAL A 79 -4.57 -21.42 -1.35
C VAL A 79 -4.61 -19.90 -1.31
N ASN A 80 -3.57 -19.31 -0.70
CA ASN A 80 -3.30 -17.89 -0.83
C ASN A 80 -2.98 -17.60 -2.31
N ASN A 81 -3.91 -16.96 -3.02
CA ASN A 81 -3.70 -16.42 -4.36
C ASN A 81 -2.70 -15.25 -4.31
N ASN A 82 -1.42 -15.57 -4.14
CA ASN A 82 -0.32 -14.63 -4.13
C ASN A 82 0.12 -14.31 -5.57
N ASN A 83 -0.70 -13.58 -6.33
CA ASN A 83 -0.19 -12.75 -7.44
C ASN A 83 0.53 -11.48 -6.92
N ASN A 84 0.61 -11.32 -5.59
CA ASN A 84 1.35 -10.24 -4.92
C ASN A 84 2.87 -10.30 -5.12
N GLY A 85 3.42 -11.40 -5.67
CA GLY A 85 4.87 -11.54 -5.93
C GLY A 85 5.43 -10.55 -6.96
N THR A 86 4.59 -10.02 -7.87
CA THR A 86 5.00 -9.07 -8.93
C THR A 86 4.44 -7.67 -8.75
N ALA A 87 3.71 -7.40 -7.66
CA ALA A 87 3.25 -6.05 -7.37
C ALA A 87 4.46 -5.14 -7.09
N THR A 88 4.34 -3.88 -7.47
CA THR A 88 5.29 -2.81 -7.14
C THR A 88 4.48 -1.65 -6.61
N TYR A 89 4.84 -1.17 -5.43
CA TYR A 89 4.07 -0.13 -4.76
C TYR A 89 4.76 1.24 -4.81
N LYS A 90 3.94 2.27 -4.98
CA LYS A 90 4.28 3.67 -4.70
C LYS A 90 3.59 4.07 -3.41
N LEU A 91 4.35 4.68 -2.50
CA LEU A 91 3.87 5.14 -1.21
C LEU A 91 3.93 6.67 -1.18
N LEU A 92 2.93 7.29 -0.57
CA LEU A 92 3.00 8.66 -0.09
C LEU A 92 3.37 8.62 1.38
N LEU A 93 4.50 9.21 1.74
CA LEU A 93 5.03 9.24 3.10
C LEU A 93 4.93 10.65 3.68
N ARG A 94 4.71 10.75 4.99
CA ARG A 94 4.71 12.01 5.73
C ARG A 94 5.68 11.93 6.91
N ASP A 95 6.60 12.88 7.02
CA ASP A 95 7.51 12.97 8.16
C ASP A 95 6.81 13.58 9.39
N PHE A 96 7.52 13.68 10.51
CA PHE A 96 6.98 14.29 11.73
C PHE A 96 6.61 15.79 11.57
N HIS A 97 7.19 16.46 10.59
CA HIS A 97 7.02 17.90 10.35
C HIS A 97 5.97 18.19 9.26
N ASN A 98 5.13 17.21 8.92
CA ASN A 98 4.12 17.30 7.85
C ASN A 98 4.69 17.59 6.45
N ASN A 99 5.94 17.19 6.19
CA ASN A 99 6.49 17.19 4.85
C ASN A 99 6.17 15.86 4.17
N TYR A 100 5.78 15.95 2.91
CA TYR A 100 5.38 14.79 2.12
C TYR A 100 6.48 14.40 1.13
N THR A 101 6.62 13.10 0.90
CA THR A 101 7.50 12.57 -0.13
C THR A 101 6.91 11.32 -0.76
N PHE A 102 7.21 11.10 -2.03
CA PHE A 102 6.94 9.83 -2.67
C PHE A 102 8.05 8.84 -2.36
N ALA A 103 7.67 7.59 -2.18
CA ALA A 103 8.60 6.49 -2.08
C ALA A 103 8.20 5.36 -3.02
N PHE A 104 9.18 4.73 -3.64
CA PHE A 104 8.96 3.65 -4.59
C PHE A 104 9.59 2.37 -4.05
N GLU A 105 8.84 1.29 -4.13
CA GLU A 105 9.35 -0.04 -3.84
C GLU A 105 10.39 -0.44 -4.90
N GLN A 106 11.65 -0.58 -4.51
CA GLN A 106 12.73 -1.02 -5.40
C GLN A 106 12.90 -2.55 -5.37
N GLU A 107 12.61 -3.18 -4.24
CA GLU A 107 12.50 -4.64 -4.08
C GLU A 107 11.27 -4.99 -3.24
N PRO A 108 10.71 -6.20 -3.37
CA PRO A 108 9.50 -6.59 -2.65
C PRO A 108 9.62 -6.41 -1.13
N LEU A 109 8.80 -5.52 -0.58
CA LEU A 109 8.65 -5.28 0.85
C LEU A 109 7.56 -6.21 1.39
N ASN A 110 7.98 -7.22 2.16
CA ASN A 110 7.08 -8.26 2.68
C ASN A 110 5.91 -7.70 3.50
N PHE A 111 6.14 -6.62 4.25
CA PHE A 111 5.10 -6.01 5.07
C PHE A 111 3.94 -5.43 4.22
N LEU A 112 4.17 -5.01 2.98
CA LEU A 112 3.10 -4.51 2.09
C LEU A 112 2.21 -5.64 1.54
N ARG A 113 2.67 -6.89 1.65
CA ARG A 113 1.99 -8.11 1.16
C ARG A 113 1.49 -8.99 2.28
N SER A 114 1.75 -8.60 3.52
CA SER A 114 1.19 -9.24 4.70
C SER A 114 -0.33 -9.07 4.64
N ASN A 115 -1.11 -10.16 4.56
CA ASN A 115 -2.57 -10.06 4.64
C ASN A 115 -2.99 -9.88 6.10
N GLN A 116 -2.81 -8.68 6.67
CA GLN A 116 -3.29 -8.38 8.01
C GLN A 116 -4.79 -8.12 8.04
N ASN A 117 -5.63 -9.06 7.55
CA ASN A 117 -7.11 -8.98 7.58
C ASN A 117 -7.69 -7.56 7.43
N THR A 118 -7.10 -6.75 6.55
CA THR A 118 -7.63 -5.42 6.28
C THR A 118 -8.89 -5.66 5.47
N SER A 119 -9.95 -4.90 5.74
CA SER A 119 -11.18 -4.96 4.94
C SER A 119 -10.99 -4.34 3.55
N THR A 120 -9.75 -4.28 3.05
CA THR A 120 -9.30 -3.50 1.90
C THR A 120 -8.29 -4.30 1.08
N PRO A 121 -7.98 -3.90 -0.17
CA PRO A 121 -6.91 -4.50 -0.96
C PRO A 121 -5.48 -4.26 -0.42
N LEU A 122 -5.31 -3.39 0.60
CA LEU A 122 -3.99 -3.02 1.14
C LEU A 122 -3.52 -4.04 2.19
N GLY A 123 -2.26 -4.47 2.15
CA GLY A 123 -1.73 -5.41 3.17
C GLY A 123 -1.59 -4.82 4.58
N ILE A 124 -1.60 -3.49 4.71
CA ILE A 124 -1.44 -2.78 5.99
C ILE A 124 -2.39 -1.58 6.07
N PRO A 125 -2.79 -1.18 7.28
CA PRO A 125 -3.56 0.05 7.47
C PRO A 125 -2.74 1.29 7.10
N LEU A 126 -3.42 2.30 6.57
CA LEU A 126 -2.82 3.63 6.39
C LEU A 126 -2.58 4.30 7.75
N GLY A 127 -1.60 5.19 7.82
CA GLY A 127 -1.15 5.86 9.04
C GLY A 127 -0.04 5.13 9.80
N GLY A 128 0.21 3.87 9.48
CA GLY A 128 1.29 3.08 10.07
C GLY A 128 2.68 3.68 9.86
N ARG A 129 3.59 3.40 10.79
CA ARG A 129 4.95 3.96 10.82
C ARG A 129 5.94 3.13 10.03
N LEU A 130 6.73 3.81 9.21
CA LEU A 130 7.83 3.26 8.43
C LEU A 130 9.12 3.98 8.80
N LEU A 131 10.06 3.27 9.41
CA LEU A 131 11.42 3.78 9.62
C LEU A 131 12.24 3.50 8.36
N VAL A 132 12.64 4.57 7.68
CA VAL A 132 13.60 4.50 6.57
C VAL A 132 14.98 4.78 7.12
N LYS A 133 15.87 3.79 7.02
CA LYS A 133 17.22 3.84 7.60
C LYS A 133 18.14 4.73 6.75
N GLN A 134 19.14 5.32 7.40
CA GLN A 134 20.23 6.04 6.75
C GLN A 134 20.83 5.21 5.61
N GLY A 135 21.19 5.87 4.50
CA GLY A 135 21.71 5.21 3.30
C GLY A 135 20.65 4.79 2.29
N ALA A 136 19.36 5.04 2.55
CA ALA A 136 18.32 4.85 1.55
C ALA A 136 18.53 5.78 0.34
N THR A 137 18.40 5.23 -0.87
CA THR A 137 18.60 5.99 -2.11
C THR A 137 17.49 7.02 -2.28
N ILE A 138 17.87 8.24 -2.66
CA ILE A 138 16.97 9.33 -3.02
C ILE A 138 17.26 9.72 -4.46
N SER A 139 16.24 9.87 -5.29
CA SER A 139 16.37 10.42 -6.64
C SER A 139 15.20 11.33 -6.94
N ARG A 140 15.49 12.55 -7.42
CA ARG A 140 14.49 13.55 -7.83
C ARG A 140 13.40 13.80 -6.79
N GLY A 141 13.79 13.84 -5.51
CA GLY A 141 12.87 14.06 -4.39
C GLY A 141 12.15 12.82 -3.88
N ALA A 142 12.25 11.67 -4.56
CA ALA A 142 11.61 10.42 -4.14
C ALA A 142 12.60 9.46 -3.46
N ILE A 143 12.12 8.69 -2.50
CA ILE A 143 12.90 7.67 -1.78
C ILE A 143 12.70 6.31 -2.47
N PHE A 144 13.78 5.58 -2.69
CA PHE A 144 13.71 4.21 -3.20
C PHE A 144 13.90 3.25 -2.03
N LEU A 145 12.86 2.47 -1.78
CA LEU A 145 12.73 1.60 -0.62
C LEU A 145 13.28 0.22 -0.94
N GLU A 146 14.30 -0.15 -0.18
CA GLU A 146 14.86 -1.50 -0.13
C GLU A 146 14.58 -2.09 1.26
N LEU A 147 14.37 -3.40 1.34
CA LEU A 147 14.13 -4.16 2.56
C LEU A 147 15.21 -3.89 3.62
N LYS A 148 16.48 -3.84 3.19
CA LYS A 148 17.62 -3.56 4.09
C LYS A 148 17.50 -2.20 4.79
N ASN A 149 16.82 -1.24 4.15
CA ASN A 149 16.69 0.14 4.62
C ASN A 149 15.29 0.47 5.16
N CYS A 150 14.40 -0.52 5.28
CA CYS A 150 13.02 -0.29 5.68
C CYS A 150 12.64 -1.16 6.89
N GLU A 151 11.94 -0.55 7.84
CA GLU A 151 11.39 -1.25 8.99
C GLU A 151 9.99 -0.72 9.28
N TYR A 152 8.98 -1.54 9.02
CA TYR A 152 7.60 -1.21 9.32
C TYR A 152 7.31 -1.48 10.79
N GLN A 153 6.90 -0.44 11.52
CA GLN A 153 6.66 -0.47 12.97
C GLN A 153 5.17 -0.53 13.33
N GLY A 154 4.28 -0.57 12.33
CA GLY A 154 2.84 -0.61 12.58
C GLY A 154 2.29 0.69 13.20
N ILE A 155 1.21 0.55 13.96
CA ILE A 155 0.61 1.63 14.73
C ILE A 155 1.23 1.55 16.12
N ALA A 156 2.11 2.50 16.45
CA ALA A 156 2.96 2.38 17.64
C ALA A 156 2.53 3.30 18.79
N THR A 157 1.79 4.37 18.52
CA THR A 157 1.42 5.35 19.54
C THR A 157 -0.06 5.77 19.44
N PRO A 158 -0.67 6.23 20.55
CA PRO A 158 -2.04 6.74 20.53
C PRO A 158 -2.25 7.95 19.60
N GLU A 159 -1.19 8.74 19.37
CA GLU A 159 -1.22 9.85 18.41
C GLU A 159 -1.45 9.36 16.96
N ASP A 160 -1.00 8.14 16.66
CA ASP A 160 -1.22 7.54 15.34
C ASP A 160 -2.67 7.08 15.17
N ASP A 161 -3.41 6.75 16.25
CA ASP A 161 -4.78 6.22 16.18
C ASP A 161 -5.74 7.22 15.51
N GLN A 162 -5.60 8.52 15.81
CA GLN A 162 -6.43 9.54 15.18
C GLN A 162 -6.14 9.64 13.67
N LEU A 163 -4.86 9.56 13.28
CA LEU A 163 -4.45 9.57 11.88
C LEU A 163 -4.95 8.34 11.14
N VAL A 164 -4.76 7.16 11.74
CA VAL A 164 -5.21 5.87 11.20
C VAL A 164 -6.71 5.89 11.01
N SER A 165 -7.48 6.32 12.02
CA SER A 165 -8.93 6.45 11.92
C SER A 165 -9.33 7.35 10.75
N THR A 166 -8.72 8.54 10.64
CA THR A 166 -9.02 9.51 9.59
C THR A 166 -8.70 8.99 8.17
N LEU A 167 -7.57 8.30 8.01
CA LEU A 167 -7.12 7.81 6.70
C LEU A 167 -7.89 6.56 6.25
N ASN A 168 -8.27 5.69 7.19
CA ASN A 168 -8.93 4.43 6.85
C ASN A 168 -10.47 4.55 6.86
N ASP A 169 -11.04 5.57 7.49
CA ASP A 169 -12.49 5.86 7.42
C ASP A 169 -12.94 6.11 5.98
N GLY A 170 -13.93 5.35 5.51
CA GLY A 170 -14.43 5.44 4.13
C GLY A 170 -13.39 5.20 3.03
N LEU A 171 -12.25 4.55 3.35
CA LEU A 171 -11.11 4.42 2.42
C LEU A 171 -11.48 3.81 1.07
N ILE A 172 -12.34 2.78 1.08
CA ILE A 172 -12.78 2.11 -0.15
C ILE A 172 -13.45 3.10 -1.09
N GLN A 173 -14.43 3.86 -0.60
CA GLN A 173 -15.15 4.84 -1.41
C GLN A 173 -14.21 5.95 -1.88
N LYS A 174 -13.35 6.47 -0.98
CA LYS A 174 -12.36 7.50 -1.31
C LYS A 174 -11.43 7.07 -2.45
N GLU A 175 -10.90 5.85 -2.42
CA GLU A 175 -10.02 5.35 -3.49
C GLU A 175 -10.78 5.10 -4.80
N ILE A 176 -12.05 4.64 -4.74
CA ILE A 176 -12.91 4.55 -5.93
C ILE A 176 -13.08 5.92 -6.58
N ASP A 177 -13.41 6.94 -5.78
CA ASP A 177 -13.65 8.31 -6.27
C ASP A 177 -12.37 8.90 -6.88
N ILE A 178 -11.22 8.75 -6.21
CA ILE A 178 -9.93 9.20 -6.75
C ILE A 178 -9.60 8.52 -8.07
N LEU A 179 -9.80 7.19 -8.17
CA LEU A 179 -9.52 6.45 -9.39
C LEU A 179 -10.46 6.82 -10.54
N LYS A 180 -11.74 7.07 -10.24
CA LYS A 180 -12.72 7.58 -11.22
C LYS A 180 -12.31 8.95 -11.75
N ASP A 181 -11.94 9.88 -10.87
CA ASP A 181 -11.48 11.21 -11.24
C ASP A 181 -10.20 11.14 -12.10
N GLU A 182 -9.23 10.32 -11.72
CA GLU A 182 -7.99 10.11 -12.49
C GLU A 182 -8.25 9.49 -13.88
N LEU A 183 -9.32 8.70 -14.03
CA LEU A 183 -9.75 8.10 -15.29
C LEU A 183 -10.72 8.98 -16.10
N GLY A 184 -11.20 10.09 -15.55
CA GLY A 184 -12.21 10.95 -16.17
C GLY A 184 -13.60 10.30 -16.25
N LEU A 185 -13.92 9.38 -15.35
CA LEU A 185 -15.22 8.70 -15.27
C LEU A 185 -16.09 9.43 -14.23
N GLN A 186 -17.12 10.16 -14.69
CA GLN A 186 -18.12 10.80 -13.81
C GLN A 186 -19.27 9.84 -13.51
#